data_AF-A0A933AGR1-F1
#
_entry.id   AF-A0A933AGR1-F1
#
_cell.length_a   1.000
_cell.length_b   1.000
_cell.length_c   1.000
_cell.angle_alpha   90.00
_cell.angle_beta   90.00
_cell.angle_gamma   90.00
#
_symmetry.space_group_name_H-M   'P 1'
#
loop_
_entity.id
_entity.type
_entity.pdbx_description
1 polymer ?
#
loop_
_entity_poly.entity_id
_entity_poly.type
_entity_poly.pdbx_seq_one_letter_code
_entity_poly.pdbx_strand_id
1 'polypeptide(L)'
;MEQYRKPPLTYAQQIDLLASRGLQVSDHVRAEQFLSQVNYYRFSAYCLPFEARRHQFKSNVKFEDIQKLYEFDRRLRFLIDEAVGTCT
;
A
#
# COMPACT_ATOMS: atom_id res chain seq x y z
N MET A 1 -23.60 12.29 16.77
CA MET A 1 -22.56 11.77 15.85
C MET A 1 -21.27 12.47 16.22
N GLU A 2 -20.29 11.73 16.75
CA GLU A 2 -18.96 12.27 17.05
C GLU A 2 -18.28 12.69 15.74
N GLN A 3 -17.78 13.93 15.69
CA GLN A 3 -17.13 14.48 14.50
C GLN A 3 -15.72 13.87 14.37
N TYR A 4 -15.43 13.20 13.26
CA TYR A 4 -14.10 12.63 13.02
C TYR A 4 -13.07 13.75 12.79
N ARG A 5 -12.24 14.02 13.81
CA ARG A 5 -11.29 15.14 13.83
C ARG A 5 -9.86 14.78 13.43
N LYS A 6 -9.60 13.52 13.06
CA LYS A 6 -8.22 13.12 12.74
C LYS A 6 -7.84 13.67 11.37
N PRO A 7 -6.85 14.58 11.27
CA PRO A 7 -6.45 15.12 9.99
C PRO A 7 -5.90 14.01 9.09
N PRO A 8 -6.13 14.08 7.77
CA PRO A 8 -5.53 13.14 6.84
C PRO A 8 -4.00 13.31 6.87
N LEU A 9 -3.29 12.19 6.78
CA LEU A 9 -1.83 12.20 6.65
C LEU A 9 -1.43 12.53 5.21
N THR A 10 -0.38 13.32 5.03
CA THR A 10 0.28 13.51 3.73
C THR A 10 0.96 12.23 3.26
N TYR A 11 1.34 12.11 1.98
CA TYR A 11 2.04 10.92 1.48
C TYR A 11 3.37 10.69 2.20
N ALA A 12 4.16 11.73 2.43
CA ALA A 12 5.37 11.66 3.25
C ALA A 12 5.07 11.09 4.65
N GLN A 13 4.06 11.62 5.34
CA GLN A 13 3.65 11.12 6.67
C GLN A 13 3.15 9.68 6.64
N GLN A 14 2.56 9.23 5.53
CA GLN A 14 2.15 7.84 5.35
C GLN A 14 3.36 6.93 5.17
N ILE A 15 4.38 7.36 4.43
CA ILE A 15 5.65 6.63 4.29
C ILE A 15 6.37 6.55 5.63
N ASP A 16 6.46 7.66 6.36
CA ASP A 16 7.05 7.69 7.70
C ASP A 16 6.31 6.77 8.66
N LEU A 17 4.98 6.75 8.60
CA LEU A 17 4.16 5.82 9.37
C LEU A 17 4.49 4.36 9.04
N LEU A 18 4.61 4.01 7.76
CA LEU A 18 4.97 2.66 7.34
C LEU A 18 6.39 2.27 7.80
N ALA A 19 7.34 3.19 7.68
CA ALA A 19 8.71 3.00 8.14
C ALA A 19 8.77 2.80 9.67
N SER A 20 8.03 3.61 10.44
CA SER A 20 7.93 3.48 11.90
C SER A 20 7.35 2.14 12.36
N ARG A 21 6.60 1.45 11.48
CA ARG A 21 6.01 0.13 11.70
C ARG A 21 6.94 -1.02 11.32
N GLY A 22 8.16 -0.72 10.87
CA GLY A 22 9.17 -1.70 10.50
C GLY A 22 9.25 -2.01 9.00
N LEU A 23 8.58 -1.23 8.14
CA LEU A 23 8.73 -1.38 6.69
C LEU A 23 10.04 -0.75 6.24
N GLN A 24 10.86 -1.49 5.49
CA GLN A 24 12.07 -0.94 4.88
C GLN A 24 11.69 -0.15 3.63
N VAL A 25 11.92 1.16 3.65
CA VAL A 25 11.68 2.05 2.51
C VAL A 25 13.01 2.62 2.04
N SER A 26 13.53 2.12 0.92
CA SER A 26 14.82 2.54 0.36
C SER A 26 14.77 3.93 -0.29
N ASP A 27 13.65 4.23 -0.97
CA ASP A 27 13.44 5.46 -1.70
C ASP A 27 12.08 6.05 -1.31
N HIS A 28 12.12 6.99 -0.36
CA HIS A 28 10.92 7.64 0.16
C HIS A 28 10.17 8.41 -0.93
N VAL A 29 10.90 9.12 -1.82
CA VAL A 29 10.28 9.93 -2.87
C VAL A 29 9.50 9.05 -3.83
N ARG A 30 10.09 7.92 -4.26
CA ARG A 30 9.41 6.97 -5.13
C ARG A 30 8.23 6.30 -4.44
N ALA A 31 8.36 5.97 -3.16
CA ALA A 31 7.27 5.39 -2.38
C ALA A 31 6.09 6.36 -2.22
N GLU A 32 6.36 7.65 -1.98
CA GLU A 32 5.34 8.71 -1.96
C GLU A 32 4.63 8.85 -3.30
N GLN A 33 5.39 8.91 -4.40
CA GLN A 33 4.82 8.97 -5.75
C GLN A 33 3.93 7.76 -6.02
N PHE A 34 4.35 6.56 -5.62
CA PHE A 34 3.55 5.36 -5.76
C PHE A 34 2.25 5.44 -4.94
N LEU A 35 2.31 5.86 -3.68
CA LEU A 35 1.11 6.02 -2.85
C LEU A 35 0.17 7.09 -3.40
N SER A 36 0.69 8.12 -4.07
CA SER A 36 -0.14 9.13 -4.73
C SER A 36 -0.98 8.58 -5.89
N GLN A 37 -0.49 7.52 -6.55
CA GLN A 37 -1.18 6.86 -7.67
C GLN A 37 -2.12 5.76 -7.19
N VAL A 38 -1.72 5.01 -6.16
CA VAL A 38 -2.43 3.80 -5.71
C VAL A 38 -3.41 4.09 -4.58
N ASN A 39 -3.21 5.18 -3.84
CA ASN A 39 -3.86 5.50 -2.57
C ASN A 39 -3.45 4.54 -1.42
N TYR A 40 -3.13 5.11 -0.26
CA TYR A 40 -2.71 4.37 0.93
C TYR A 40 -3.73 3.33 1.38
N TYR A 41 -5.03 3.58 1.27
CA TYR A 41 -6.05 2.61 1.69
C TYR A 41 -5.92 1.30 0.89
N ARG A 42 -5.80 1.39 -0.44
CA ARG A 42 -5.62 0.22 -1.30
C ARG A 42 -4.31 -0.48 -0.99
N PHE A 43 -3.21 0.27 -0.90
CA PHE A 43 -1.89 -0.27 -0.57
C PHE A 43 -1.90 -1.01 0.77
N SER A 44 -2.54 -0.43 1.80
CA SER A 44 -2.56 -0.97 3.16
C SER A 44 -3.22 -2.34 3.28
N ALA A 45 -4.14 -2.69 2.38
CA ALA A 45 -4.72 -4.03 2.34
C ALA A 45 -3.67 -5.10 1.99
N TYR A 46 -2.71 -4.76 1.12
CA TYR A 46 -1.62 -5.66 0.72
C TYR A 46 -0.50 -5.74 1.77
N CYS A 47 -0.50 -4.88 2.80
CA CYS A 47 0.42 -4.99 3.93
C CYS A 47 0.10 -6.20 4.83
N LEU A 48 -1.16 -6.63 4.91
CA LEU A 48 -1.64 -7.63 5.87
C LEU A 48 -0.84 -8.95 5.87
N PRO A 49 -0.46 -9.55 4.73
CA PRO A 49 0.34 -10.78 4.72
C PRO A 49 1.75 -10.60 5.30
N PHE A 50 2.25 -9.37 5.33
CA PHE A 50 3.58 -9.01 5.79
C PHE A 50 3.60 -8.54 7.25
N GLU A 51 2.45 -8.38 7.90
CA GLU A 51 2.37 -8.06 9.32
C GLU A 51 2.73 -9.28 10.18
N ALA A 52 3.56 -9.07 11.21
CA ALA A 52 3.83 -10.06 12.26
C ALA A 52 2.81 -9.93 13.42
N ARG A 53 2.36 -8.71 13.64
CA ARG A 53 1.37 -8.28 14.64
C ARG A 53 0.68 -7.05 14.06
N ARG A 54 -0.52 -6.72 14.54
CA ARG A 54 -1.31 -5.60 14.00
C ARG A 54 -0.45 -4.33 13.86
N HIS A 55 -0.43 -3.78 12.64
CA HIS A 55 0.31 -2.57 12.26
C HIS A 55 1.84 -2.66 12.40
N GLN A 56 2.43 -3.85 12.38
CA GLN A 56 3.86 -4.02 12.52
C GLN A 56 4.36 -5.15 11.62
N PHE A 57 5.32 -4.80 10.77
CA PHE A 57 5.84 -5.68 9.74
C PHE A 57 6.77 -6.75 10.31
N LYS A 58 6.85 -7.88 9.61
CA LYS A 58 7.91 -8.88 9.82
C LYS A 58 9.28 -8.24 9.51
N SER A 59 10.34 -8.82 10.06
CA SER A 59 11.70 -8.37 9.79
C SER A 59 12.04 -8.43 8.30
N ASN A 60 12.76 -7.43 7.79
CA ASN A 60 13.27 -7.36 6.42
C ASN A 60 12.20 -7.30 5.32
N VAL A 61 10.96 -6.90 5.66
CA VAL A 61 9.95 -6.59 4.64
C VAL A 61 10.28 -5.25 4.02
N LYS A 62 10.35 -5.21 2.69
CA LYS A 62 10.58 -4.00 1.92
C LYS A 62 9.29 -3.47 1.33
N PHE A 63 9.23 -2.17 1.09
CA PHE A 63 8.12 -1.53 0.40
C PHE A 63 7.84 -2.19 -0.96
N GLU A 64 8.92 -2.53 -1.67
CA GLU A 64 8.88 -3.15 -2.99
C GLU A 64 8.25 -4.55 -2.99
N ASP A 65 8.28 -5.27 -1.87
CA ASP A 65 7.63 -6.58 -1.74
C ASP A 65 6.11 -6.44 -1.77
N ILE A 66 5.59 -5.44 -1.06
CA ILE A 66 4.16 -5.12 -1.00
C ILE A 66 3.71 -4.52 -2.35
N GLN A 67 4.53 -3.65 -2.93
CA GLN A 67 4.30 -3.10 -4.26
C GLN A 67 4.16 -4.21 -5.32
N LYS A 68 5.05 -5.21 -5.32
CA LYS A 68 4.97 -6.35 -6.25
C LYS A 68 3.67 -7.12 -6.10
N LEU A 69 3.22 -7.36 -4.87
CA LEU A 69 1.95 -8.03 -4.61
C LEU A 69 0.76 -7.22 -5.17
N TYR A 70 0.75 -5.90 -4.95
CA TYR A 70 -0.25 -5.01 -5.54
C TYR A 70 -0.24 -5.07 -7.07
N GLU A 71 0.93 -4.97 -7.69
CA GLU A 71 1.08 -4.98 -9.14
C GLU A 71 0.64 -6.30 -9.76
N PHE A 72 0.95 -7.42 -9.11
CA PHE A 72 0.48 -8.74 -9.51
C PHE A 72 -1.04 -8.80 -9.54
N ASP A 73 -1.70 -8.41 -8.44
CA ASP A 73 -3.16 -8.42 -8.34
C ASP A 73 -3.83 -7.41 -9.29
N ARG A 74 -3.19 -6.26 -9.55
CA ARG A 74 -3.64 -5.31 -10.58
C ARG A 74 -3.61 -5.92 -11.97
N ARG A 75 -2.53 -6.61 -12.34
CA ARG A 75 -2.39 -7.30 -13.63
C ARG A 75 -3.38 -8.45 -13.75
N LEU A 76 -3.57 -9.22 -12.67
CA LEU A 76 -4.54 -10.31 -12.64
C LEU A 76 -5.96 -9.81 -12.87
N ARG A 77 -6.38 -8.74 -12.18
CA ARG A 77 -7.70 -8.11 -12.40
C ARG A 77 -7.87 -7.65 -13.84
N PHE A 78 -6.86 -7.00 -14.41
CA PHE A 78 -6.88 -6.59 -15.81
C PHE A 78 -7.11 -7.77 -16.77
N LEU A 79 -6.39 -8.88 -16.60
CA LEU A 79 -6.56 -10.06 -17.44
C LEU A 79 -7.95 -10.71 -17.28
N ILE A 80 -8.50 -10.69 -16.07
CA ILE A 80 -9.87 -11.18 -15.82
C ILE A 80 -10.88 -10.28 -16.51
N ASP A 81 -10.77 -8.96 -16.36
CA ASP A 81 -11.69 -8.00 -16.99
C ASP A 81 -11.66 -8.13 -18.52
N GLU A 82 -10.46 -8.33 -19.10
CA GLU A 82 -10.28 -8.60 -20.53
C GLU A 82 -10.97 -9.92 -20.95
N ALA A 83 -10.78 -10.99 -20.18
CA ALA A 83 -11.34 -12.31 -20.49
C ALA A 83 -12.87 -12.37 -20.37
N VAL A 84 -13.47 -11.59 -19.46
CA VAL A 84 -14.92 -11.55 -19.23
C VAL A 84 -15.62 -10.57 -20.17
N GLY A 85 -14.86 -9.79 -20.96
CA GLY A 85 -15.41 -8.88 -21.97
C GLY A 85 -16.09 -7.65 -21.38
N THR A 86 -15.85 -7.33 -20.11
CA THR A 86 -16.30 -6.08 -19.47
C THR A 86 -15.36 -4.94 -19.83
N CYS A 87 -15.11 -4.75 -21.13
CA CYS A 87 -14.55 -3.50 -21.63
C CYS A 87 -15.63 -2.43 -21.47
N THR A 88 -15.47 -1.54 -20.48
CA THR A 88 -16.19 -0.27 -20.42
C THR A 88 -15.27 0.84 -20.92
#